data_AF-A0A9P5PBW9-F1
#
_entry.id   AF-A0A9P5PBW9-F1
#
_cell.length_a   1.000
_cell.length_b   1.000
_cell.length_c   1.000
_cell.angle_alpha   90.00
_cell.angle_beta   90.00
_cell.angle_gamma   90.00
#
_symmetry.space_group_name_H-M   'P 1'
#
loop_
_entity.id
_entity.type
_entity.pdbx_description
1 polymer ?
#
loop_
_entity_poly.entity_id
_entity_poly.type
_entity_poly.pdbx_seq_one_letter_code
_entity_poly.pdbx_strand_id
1 'polypeptide(L)'
;MGPGSRRDTLDDHWGDWNWRKCITLGDTMLKHANRAIEMREKHVLAYHGLCQGLSQNNQDLWRGMVAQWEQDPDRAINPYESSVRPMTLASIKLQLLQEDAQMAVKGNQPATMIKCISPTSMIAQGLDLEELQLAYDLNALALCKRIDGWTSLQVGYMPITALLHSESNVQKGCGSNASNKTTKIPLSLPTAVWEAGEECDARLVDIEWRLRHAACSDELEKMRKHLLSRNWVRNFKTSYGHGQRQGGRSATTLESLNNKVDACTARYRKHRDILKAWGSALKKNDAWMKDLRSLKEEDIRELHTAGLEALGEGERQLSWIWHVQRADISDNKHLVDSLRIQWCKSRARALRWQEECLLIQEELCRSY
;
A
#
# COMPACT_ATOMS: atom_id res chain seq x y z
N MET A 1 -10.65 -42.98 -40.89
CA MET A 1 -9.45 -42.41 -40.25
C MET A 1 -8.38 -43.48 -40.19
N GLY A 2 -7.46 -43.49 -41.16
CA GLY A 2 -6.36 -44.46 -41.19
C GLY A 2 -5.30 -44.15 -40.11
N PRO A 3 -4.49 -45.16 -39.71
CA PRO A 3 -3.33 -44.93 -38.84
C PRO A 3 -2.38 -43.95 -39.53
N GLY A 4 -2.17 -42.77 -38.94
CA GLY A 4 -1.40 -41.66 -39.54
C GLY A 4 -2.17 -40.35 -39.61
N SER A 5 -3.50 -40.42 -39.80
CA SER A 5 -4.36 -39.23 -40.03
C SER A 5 -4.25 -38.11 -38.98
N ARG A 6 -3.98 -38.46 -37.71
CA ARG A 6 -3.74 -37.48 -36.64
C ARG A 6 -2.41 -36.73 -36.77
N ARG A 7 -1.35 -37.41 -37.22
CA ARG A 7 -0.04 -36.78 -37.46
C ARG A 7 -0.15 -35.83 -38.64
N ASP A 8 -0.74 -36.29 -39.74
CA ASP A 8 -0.92 -35.48 -40.95
C ASP A 8 -1.72 -34.20 -40.66
N THR A 9 -2.82 -34.30 -39.91
CA THR A 9 -3.60 -33.10 -39.52
C THR A 9 -2.81 -32.13 -38.64
N LEU A 10 -1.96 -32.62 -37.73
CA LEU A 10 -1.12 -31.73 -36.92
C LEU A 10 -0.04 -31.05 -37.76
N ASP A 11 0.60 -31.79 -38.67
CA ASP A 11 1.60 -31.25 -39.60
C ASP A 11 0.99 -30.21 -40.54
N ASP A 12 -0.23 -30.45 -41.06
CA ASP A 12 -0.96 -29.47 -41.88
C ASP A 12 -1.27 -28.18 -41.10
N HIS A 13 -1.72 -28.31 -39.84
CA HIS A 13 -1.98 -27.15 -38.99
C HIS A 13 -0.70 -26.38 -38.64
N TRP A 14 0.39 -27.07 -38.33
CA TRP A 14 1.69 -26.42 -38.09
C TRP A 14 2.27 -25.78 -39.35
N GLY A 15 2.07 -26.43 -40.51
CA GLY A 15 2.44 -25.92 -41.82
C GLY A 15 1.70 -24.64 -42.17
N ASP A 16 0.37 -24.60 -42.05
CA ASP A 16 -0.43 -23.38 -42.24
C ASP A 16 -0.02 -22.28 -41.26
N TRP A 17 0.23 -22.61 -39.98
CA TRP A 17 0.64 -21.63 -38.99
C TRP A 17 2.03 -21.03 -39.30
N ASN A 18 2.98 -21.86 -39.73
CA ASN A 18 4.30 -21.42 -40.17
C ASN A 18 4.21 -20.57 -41.44
N TRP A 19 3.41 -21.00 -42.43
CA TRP A 19 3.20 -20.23 -43.65
C TRP A 19 2.61 -18.85 -43.36
N ARG A 20 1.54 -18.79 -42.55
CA ARG A 20 0.93 -17.52 -42.11
C ARG A 20 1.93 -16.61 -41.40
N LYS A 21 2.76 -17.16 -40.52
CA LYS A 21 3.85 -16.39 -39.88
C LYS A 21 4.81 -15.83 -40.91
N CYS A 22 5.30 -16.64 -41.85
CA CYS A 22 6.23 -16.18 -42.88
C CYS A 22 5.65 -15.05 -43.74
N ILE A 23 4.40 -15.17 -44.20
CA ILE A 23 3.79 -14.12 -45.05
C ILE A 23 3.43 -12.86 -44.27
N THR A 24 3.15 -12.95 -42.96
CA THR A 24 2.81 -11.78 -42.13
C THR A 24 4.03 -11.16 -41.45
N LEU A 25 5.18 -11.85 -41.47
CA LEU A 25 6.40 -11.42 -40.77
C LEU A 25 6.83 -10.01 -41.17
N GLY A 26 6.86 -9.71 -42.46
CA GLY A 26 7.24 -8.38 -42.97
C GLY A 26 6.33 -7.26 -42.45
N ASP A 27 5.01 -7.45 -42.53
CA ASP A 27 4.03 -6.49 -42.01
C ASP A 27 4.15 -6.30 -40.49
N THR A 28 4.39 -7.39 -39.75
CA THR A 28 4.58 -7.31 -38.30
C THR A 28 5.88 -6.57 -37.96
N MET A 29 6.99 -6.89 -38.61
CA MET A 29 8.28 -6.23 -38.39
C MET A 29 8.20 -4.74 -38.71
N LEU A 30 7.52 -4.34 -39.78
CA LEU A 30 7.31 -2.93 -40.11
C LEU A 30 6.50 -2.19 -39.03
N LYS A 31 5.43 -2.80 -38.50
CA LYS A 31 4.67 -2.24 -37.38
C LYS A 31 5.51 -2.11 -36.11
N HIS A 32 6.31 -3.12 -35.81
CA HIS A 32 7.23 -3.10 -34.67
C HIS A 32 8.31 -2.03 -34.84
N ALA A 33 8.89 -1.90 -36.03
CA ALA A 33 9.91 -0.88 -36.34
C ALA A 33 9.36 0.54 -36.15
N ASN A 34 8.20 0.84 -36.74
CA ASN A 34 7.57 2.16 -36.60
C ASN A 34 7.29 2.49 -35.13
N ARG A 35 6.76 1.53 -34.38
CA ARG A 35 6.49 1.68 -32.94
C ARG A 35 7.78 1.90 -32.14
N ALA A 36 8.83 1.13 -32.42
CA ALA A 36 10.10 1.22 -31.73
C ALA A 36 10.76 2.59 -31.96
N ILE A 37 10.74 3.09 -33.19
CA ILE A 37 11.27 4.42 -33.54
C ILE A 37 10.51 5.52 -32.78
N GLU A 38 9.18 5.51 -32.85
CA GLU A 38 8.34 6.50 -32.17
C GLU A 38 8.56 6.49 -30.64
N MET A 39 8.58 5.30 -30.05
CA MET A 39 8.75 5.14 -28.60
C MET A 39 10.17 5.48 -28.14
N ARG A 40 11.19 5.13 -28.93
CA ARG A 40 12.59 5.50 -28.67
C ARG A 40 12.72 7.01 -28.62
N GLU A 41 12.21 7.72 -29.62
CA GLU A 41 12.29 9.19 -29.65
C GLU A 41 11.64 9.80 -28.40
N LYS A 42 10.40 9.42 -28.08
CA LYS A 42 9.68 9.90 -26.90
C LYS A 42 10.45 9.67 -25.61
N HIS A 43 10.97 8.47 -25.40
CA HIS A 43 11.64 8.12 -24.15
C HIS A 43 13.06 8.68 -24.03
N VAL A 44 13.81 8.78 -25.14
CA VAL A 44 15.13 9.42 -25.17
C VAL A 44 15.02 10.91 -24.89
N LEU A 45 14.06 11.62 -25.50
CA LEU A 45 13.80 13.03 -25.22
C LEU A 45 13.38 13.27 -23.77
N ALA A 46 12.48 12.43 -23.24
CA ALA A 46 12.06 12.52 -21.84
C ALA A 46 13.22 12.30 -20.86
N TYR A 47 14.12 11.35 -21.16
CA TYR A 47 15.32 11.11 -20.35
C TYR A 47 16.30 12.29 -20.42
N HIS A 48 16.55 12.84 -21.61
CA HIS A 48 17.42 14.02 -21.76
C HIS A 48 16.86 15.25 -21.03
N GLY A 49 15.55 15.51 -21.12
CA GLY A 49 14.91 16.60 -20.39
C GLY A 49 15.05 16.45 -18.87
N LEU A 50 14.95 15.22 -18.36
CA LEU A 50 15.22 14.94 -16.94
C LEU A 50 16.68 15.18 -16.56
N CYS A 51 17.63 14.74 -17.39
CA CYS A 51 19.06 14.95 -17.15
C CYS A 51 19.43 16.44 -17.14
N GLN A 52 18.85 17.27 -18.00
CA GLN A 52 19.12 18.72 -18.02
C GLN A 52 18.74 19.42 -16.71
N GLY A 53 17.72 18.92 -16.00
CA GLY A 53 17.29 19.46 -14.72
C GLY A 53 18.09 18.97 -13.50
N LEU A 54 19.09 18.09 -13.69
CA LEU A 54 19.81 17.41 -12.61
C LEU A 54 21.30 17.76 -12.64
N SER A 55 21.91 17.91 -11.46
CA SER A 55 23.37 18.10 -11.36
C SER A 55 24.13 16.87 -11.86
N GLN A 56 25.26 17.10 -12.52
CA GLN A 56 26.09 16.03 -13.10
C GLN A 56 26.53 15.02 -12.03
N ASN A 57 26.88 15.49 -10.83
CA ASN A 57 27.26 14.63 -9.70
C ASN A 57 26.16 13.62 -9.34
N ASN A 58 24.89 14.04 -9.33
CA ASN A 58 23.78 13.12 -9.02
C ASN A 58 23.58 12.09 -10.13
N GLN A 59 23.74 12.50 -11.39
CA GLN A 59 23.64 11.58 -12.53
C GLN A 59 24.73 10.51 -12.49
N ASP A 60 25.97 10.89 -12.17
CA ASP A 60 27.10 9.96 -12.11
C ASP A 60 26.96 9.00 -10.91
N LEU A 61 26.52 9.51 -9.75
CA LEU A 61 26.20 8.68 -8.60
C LEU A 61 25.12 7.64 -8.92
N TRP A 62 24.01 8.05 -9.52
CA TRP A 62 22.92 7.13 -9.85
C TRP A 62 23.29 6.15 -10.96
N ARG A 63 24.10 6.57 -11.93
CA ARG A 63 24.66 5.69 -12.96
C ARG A 63 25.54 4.61 -12.34
N GLY A 64 26.38 4.98 -11.37
CA GLY A 64 27.21 4.05 -10.60
C GLY A 64 26.36 3.07 -9.79
N MET A 65 25.32 3.54 -9.10
CA MET A 65 24.39 2.64 -8.36
C MET A 65 23.72 1.63 -9.28
N VAL A 66 23.25 2.06 -10.45
CA VAL A 66 22.62 1.15 -11.42
C VAL A 66 23.64 0.16 -11.98
N ALA A 67 24.85 0.59 -12.32
CA ALA A 67 25.90 -0.32 -12.82
C ALA A 67 26.29 -1.39 -11.79
N GLN A 68 26.41 -1.01 -10.51
CA GLN A 68 26.67 -1.95 -9.41
C GLN A 68 25.53 -2.95 -9.24
N TRP A 69 24.28 -2.49 -9.38
CA TRP A 69 23.11 -3.35 -9.30
C TRP A 69 22.95 -4.29 -10.49
N GLU A 70 23.29 -3.83 -11.70
CA GLU A 70 23.30 -4.66 -12.92
C GLU A 70 24.40 -5.75 -12.88
N GLN A 71 25.49 -5.51 -12.15
CA GLN A 71 26.56 -6.49 -11.96
C GLN A 71 26.19 -7.56 -10.93
N ASP A 72 25.73 -7.16 -9.74
CA ASP A 72 25.40 -8.07 -8.63
C ASP A 72 24.04 -7.73 -7.98
N PRO A 73 22.91 -8.18 -8.56
CA PRO A 73 21.57 -7.84 -8.07
C PRO A 73 21.28 -8.30 -6.63
N ASP A 74 21.90 -9.39 -6.19
CA ASP A 74 21.65 -10.01 -4.87
C ASP A 74 22.33 -9.28 -3.72
N ARG A 75 23.43 -8.54 -4.00
CA ARG A 75 24.25 -7.87 -2.98
C ARG A 75 24.08 -6.36 -2.99
N ALA A 76 23.78 -5.77 -4.15
CA ALA A 76 23.68 -4.33 -4.32
C ALA A 76 22.32 -3.78 -3.86
N ILE A 77 22.30 -2.51 -3.46
CA ILE A 77 21.05 -1.80 -3.13
C ILE A 77 20.27 -1.55 -4.42
N ASN A 78 19.01 -1.97 -4.47
CA ASN A 78 18.14 -1.73 -5.62
C ASN A 78 17.87 -0.21 -5.81
N PRO A 79 18.40 0.42 -6.87
CA PRO A 79 18.25 1.86 -7.08
C PRO A 79 16.84 2.27 -7.53
N TYR A 80 16.01 1.30 -7.95
CA TYR A 80 14.63 1.49 -8.39
C TYR A 80 13.62 1.51 -7.22
N GLU A 81 14.07 1.15 -6.02
CA GLU A 81 13.27 1.18 -4.79
C GLU A 81 13.61 2.41 -3.95
N SER A 82 12.65 2.86 -3.14
CA SER A 82 12.89 3.93 -2.16
C SER A 82 13.72 3.39 -1.00
N SER A 83 14.84 4.06 -0.69
CA SER A 83 15.64 3.73 0.49
C SER A 83 14.99 4.21 1.78
N VAL A 84 14.12 5.22 1.69
CA VAL A 84 13.34 5.67 2.84
C VAL A 84 11.98 4.97 2.85
N ARG A 85 11.79 4.06 3.82
CA ARG A 85 10.46 3.54 4.13
C ARG A 85 9.66 4.64 4.82
N PRO A 86 8.37 4.83 4.49
CA PRO A 86 7.50 5.60 5.37
C PRO A 86 7.54 4.96 6.76
N MET A 87 7.48 5.77 7.81
CA MET A 87 7.54 5.31 9.20
C MET A 87 6.39 4.33 9.46
N THR A 88 6.67 3.02 9.46
CA THR A 88 5.65 1.98 9.61
C THR A 88 5.17 1.91 11.05
N LEU A 89 3.95 1.41 11.30
CA LEU A 89 3.42 1.20 12.64
C LEU A 89 4.39 0.37 13.49
N ALA A 90 4.97 -0.68 12.89
CA ALA A 90 5.97 -1.51 13.56
C ALA A 90 7.20 -0.70 14.01
N SER A 91 7.69 0.24 13.19
CA SER A 91 8.83 1.08 13.55
C SER A 91 8.51 2.08 14.66
N ILE A 92 7.32 2.72 14.64
CA ILE A 92 6.88 3.61 15.72
C ILE A 92 6.67 2.82 17.02
N LYS A 93 6.02 1.67 16.94
CA LYS A 93 5.80 0.79 18.08
C LYS A 93 7.13 0.36 18.71
N LEU A 94 8.14 0.03 17.90
CA LEU A 94 9.49 -0.29 18.38
C LEU A 94 10.11 0.90 19.11
N GLN A 95 10.09 2.10 18.52
CA GLN A 95 10.62 3.30 19.16
C GLN A 95 9.95 3.60 20.50
N LEU A 96 8.62 3.53 20.55
CA LEU A 96 7.86 3.76 21.78
C LEU A 96 8.13 2.71 22.87
N LEU A 97 8.32 1.44 22.49
CA LEU A 97 8.75 0.40 23.42
C LEU A 97 10.17 0.62 23.95
N GLN A 98 11.08 1.15 23.12
CA GLN A 98 12.42 1.54 23.56
C GLN A 98 12.37 2.74 24.52
N GLU A 99 11.53 3.74 24.25
CA GLU A 99 11.28 4.86 25.15
C GLU A 99 10.71 4.38 26.51
N ASP A 100 9.73 3.48 26.49
CA ASP A 100 9.18 2.87 27.70
C ASP A 100 10.26 2.10 28.50
N ALA A 101 11.12 1.33 27.83
CA ALA A 101 12.22 0.60 28.47
C ALA A 101 13.28 1.53 29.08
N GLN A 102 13.62 2.62 28.39
CA GLN A 102 14.55 3.62 28.91
C GLN A 102 14.00 4.34 30.15
N MET A 103 12.70 4.62 30.17
CA MET A 103 12.02 5.22 31.32
C MET A 103 11.97 4.24 32.51
N ALA A 104 11.78 2.94 32.25
CA ALA A 104 11.85 1.91 33.26
C ALA A 104 13.22 1.85 33.95
N VAL A 105 14.32 2.02 33.18
CA VAL A 105 15.70 2.04 33.68
C VAL A 105 16.02 3.33 34.46
N LYS A 106 15.47 4.48 34.04
CA LYS A 106 15.73 5.79 34.66
C LYS A 106 14.98 6.04 35.97
N GLY A 107 14.11 5.13 36.41
CA GLY A 107 13.36 5.26 37.67
C GLY A 107 12.22 6.29 37.65
N ASN A 108 12.03 7.03 36.55
CA ASN A 108 10.87 7.89 36.30
C ASN A 108 9.66 7.07 35.82
N GLN A 109 9.32 6.01 36.55
CA GLN A 109 8.18 5.18 36.22
C GLN A 109 6.89 5.86 36.71
N PRO A 110 5.85 6.01 35.88
CA PRO A 110 4.52 6.32 36.40
C PRO A 110 4.10 5.16 37.33
N ALA A 111 3.49 5.48 38.48
CA ALA A 111 3.13 4.53 39.53
C ALA A 111 2.16 3.40 39.11
N THR A 112 1.69 3.44 37.86
CA THR A 112 0.64 2.58 37.26
C THR A 112 1.16 1.41 36.41
N MET A 113 2.48 1.16 36.32
CA MET A 113 2.96 -0.04 35.60
C MET A 113 2.53 -1.33 36.31
N ILE A 114 1.52 -2.01 35.75
CA ILE A 114 1.28 -3.43 36.03
C ILE A 114 2.50 -4.20 35.49
N LYS A 115 3.11 -5.01 36.36
CA LYS A 115 4.46 -5.61 36.29
C LYS A 115 4.95 -6.28 34.98
N CYS A 116 4.15 -6.39 33.92
CA CYS A 116 4.49 -7.16 32.72
C CYS A 116 4.16 -6.53 31.35
N ILE A 117 3.46 -5.40 31.25
CA ILE A 117 3.01 -4.84 29.95
C ILE A 117 3.35 -3.36 29.90
N SER A 118 3.93 -2.84 28.80
CA SER A 118 4.19 -1.40 28.68
C SER A 118 2.94 -0.62 28.24
N PRO A 119 2.84 0.70 28.53
CA PRO A 119 1.75 1.56 28.08
C PRO A 119 1.52 1.50 26.56
N THR A 120 2.59 1.49 25.78
CA THR A 120 2.55 1.34 24.31
C THR A 120 1.90 0.03 23.90
N SER A 121 2.24 -1.08 24.57
CA SER A 121 1.63 -2.38 24.28
C SER A 121 0.15 -2.42 24.61
N MET A 122 -0.27 -1.76 25.69
CA MET A 122 -1.68 -1.69 26.08
C MET A 122 -2.51 -0.91 25.05
N ILE A 123 -2.03 0.25 24.61
CA ILE A 123 -2.70 1.04 23.57
C ILE A 123 -2.71 0.31 22.22
N ALA A 124 -1.59 -0.31 21.83
CA ALA A 124 -1.53 -1.09 20.58
C ALA A 124 -2.52 -2.26 20.58
N GLN A 125 -2.67 -2.99 21.70
CA GLN A 125 -3.68 -4.05 21.82
C GLN A 125 -5.11 -3.51 21.69
N GLY A 126 -5.38 -2.32 22.23
CA GLY A 126 -6.68 -1.67 22.09
C GLY A 126 -6.99 -1.27 20.65
N LEU A 127 -6.00 -0.76 19.91
CA LEU A 127 -6.12 -0.49 18.47
C LEU A 127 -6.34 -1.77 17.66
N ASP A 128 -5.65 -2.87 17.99
CA ASP A 128 -5.86 -4.16 17.33
C ASP A 128 -7.30 -4.66 17.55
N LEU A 129 -7.86 -4.50 18.76
CA LEU A 129 -9.25 -4.85 19.07
C LEU A 129 -10.24 -3.97 18.30
N GLU A 130 -9.93 -2.69 18.13
CA GLU A 130 -10.71 -1.75 17.34
C GLU A 130 -10.75 -2.17 15.85
N GLU A 131 -9.62 -2.60 15.29
CA GLU A 131 -9.57 -3.15 13.94
C GLU A 131 -10.36 -4.45 13.79
N LEU A 132 -10.31 -5.32 14.81
CA LEU A 132 -11.05 -6.57 14.81
C LEU A 132 -12.57 -6.35 14.90
N GLN A 133 -13.03 -5.31 15.62
CA GLN A 133 -14.45 -4.91 15.64
C GLN A 133 -14.93 -4.47 14.25
N LEU A 134 -14.08 -3.79 13.47
CA LEU A 134 -14.41 -3.35 12.11
C LEU A 134 -14.38 -4.48 11.07
N ALA A 135 -13.63 -5.55 11.33
CA ALA A 135 -13.45 -6.64 10.37
C ALA A 135 -14.64 -7.61 10.31
N TYR A 136 -15.62 -7.55 11.22
CA TYR A 136 -16.83 -8.40 11.30
C TYR A 136 -16.63 -9.94 11.30
N ASP A 137 -15.39 -10.45 11.18
CA ASP A 137 -15.07 -11.84 10.86
C ASP A 137 -14.75 -12.74 12.07
N LEU A 138 -14.87 -12.25 13.31
CA LEU A 138 -14.58 -13.05 14.50
C LEU A 138 -15.83 -13.56 15.20
N ASN A 139 -15.74 -14.79 15.71
CA ASN A 139 -16.66 -15.34 16.69
C ASN A 139 -16.87 -14.33 17.82
N ALA A 140 -18.08 -13.76 17.90
CA ALA A 140 -18.45 -12.71 18.86
C ALA A 140 -17.97 -13.00 20.29
N LEU A 141 -18.06 -14.26 20.73
CA LEU A 141 -17.64 -14.71 22.05
C LEU A 141 -16.12 -14.60 22.30
N ALA A 142 -15.30 -14.91 21.29
CA ALA A 142 -13.85 -14.80 21.39
C ALA A 142 -13.40 -13.33 21.43
N LEU A 143 -14.09 -12.45 20.69
CA LEU A 143 -13.87 -11.02 20.73
C LEU A 143 -14.22 -10.44 22.10
N CYS A 144 -15.40 -10.77 22.66
CA CYS A 144 -15.81 -10.31 23.98
C CYS A 144 -14.80 -10.69 25.07
N LYS A 145 -14.34 -11.95 25.11
CA LYS A 145 -13.32 -12.39 26.09
C LYS A 145 -12.01 -11.62 25.98
N ARG A 146 -11.57 -11.30 24.76
CA ARG A 146 -10.37 -10.49 24.55
C ARG A 146 -10.57 -9.04 24.99
N ILE A 147 -11.75 -8.49 24.77
CA ILE A 147 -12.13 -7.15 25.23
C ILE A 147 -12.16 -7.13 26.76
N ASP A 148 -12.80 -8.09 27.42
CA ASP A 148 -12.86 -8.18 28.89
C ASP A 148 -11.46 -8.32 29.52
N GLY A 149 -10.60 -9.13 28.90
CA GLY A 149 -9.20 -9.24 29.33
C GLY A 149 -8.44 -7.93 29.17
N TRP A 150 -8.65 -7.21 28.07
CA TRP A 150 -7.99 -5.93 27.81
C TRP A 150 -8.52 -4.79 28.70
N THR A 151 -9.83 -4.71 28.95
CA THR A 151 -10.41 -3.70 29.86
C THR A 151 -9.89 -3.88 31.29
N SER A 152 -9.67 -5.12 31.74
CA SER A 152 -9.03 -5.38 33.04
C SER A 152 -7.61 -4.82 33.14
N LEU A 153 -6.85 -4.86 32.05
CA LEU A 153 -5.50 -4.27 31.97
C LEU A 153 -5.57 -2.73 31.91
N GLN A 154 -6.55 -2.21 31.16
CA GLN A 154 -6.74 -0.78 30.97
C GLN A 154 -7.05 -0.04 32.27
N VAL A 155 -7.86 -0.62 33.16
CA VAL A 155 -8.19 -0.04 34.48
C VAL A 155 -6.94 0.23 35.33
N GLY A 156 -5.88 -0.58 35.18
CA GLY A 156 -4.62 -0.34 35.89
C GLY A 156 -3.86 0.90 35.44
N TYR A 157 -4.04 1.32 34.19
CA TYR A 157 -3.40 2.51 33.62
C TYR A 157 -4.31 3.73 33.64
N MET A 158 -5.62 3.53 33.44
CA MET A 158 -6.64 4.56 33.35
C MET A 158 -7.84 4.14 34.21
N PRO A 159 -7.81 4.38 35.53
CA PRO A 159 -8.85 3.90 36.45
C PRO A 159 -10.25 4.44 36.13
N ILE A 160 -10.34 5.63 35.53
CA ILE A 160 -11.60 6.25 35.09
C ILE A 160 -12.37 5.35 34.10
N THR A 161 -11.66 4.51 33.33
CA THR A 161 -12.30 3.59 32.37
C THR A 161 -13.18 2.54 33.04
N ALA A 162 -12.95 2.22 34.33
CA ALA A 162 -13.82 1.32 35.08
C ALA A 162 -15.25 1.88 35.22
N LEU A 163 -15.36 3.19 35.44
CA LEU A 163 -16.65 3.88 35.54
C LEU A 163 -17.36 3.86 34.19
N LEU A 164 -16.66 4.25 33.12
CA LEU A 164 -17.20 4.26 31.76
C LEU A 164 -17.68 2.86 31.30
N HIS A 165 -16.94 1.81 31.64
CA HIS A 165 -17.37 0.45 31.34
C HIS A 165 -18.58 0.02 32.16
N SER A 166 -18.66 0.41 33.44
CA SER A 166 -19.81 0.10 34.30
C SER A 166 -21.10 0.75 33.80
N GLU A 167 -21.07 2.02 33.41
CA GLU A 167 -22.21 2.73 32.82
C GLU A 167 -22.66 2.08 31.51
N SER A 168 -21.69 1.71 30.66
CA SER A 168 -21.97 1.02 29.40
C SER A 168 -22.58 -0.39 29.60
N ASN A 169 -22.27 -1.07 30.70
CA ASN A 169 -22.81 -2.39 31.03
C ASN A 169 -24.19 -2.31 31.69
N VAL A 170 -24.46 -1.28 32.49
CA VAL A 170 -25.79 -1.02 33.05
C VAL A 170 -26.81 -0.73 31.95
N GLN A 171 -26.45 0.04 30.92
CA GLN A 171 -27.29 0.25 29.74
C GLN A 171 -27.55 -1.03 28.91
N LYS A 172 -26.68 -2.05 29.01
CA LYS A 172 -26.84 -3.35 28.32
C LYS A 172 -27.76 -4.34 29.06
N GLY A 173 -28.05 -4.10 30.35
CA GLY A 173 -28.85 -5.00 31.19
C GLY A 173 -30.36 -5.07 30.86
N CYS A 174 -30.86 -4.19 29.98
CA CYS A 174 -32.28 -4.08 29.66
C CYS A 174 -32.51 -4.17 28.14
N GLY A 175 -32.63 -5.39 27.59
CA GLY A 175 -33.16 -5.60 26.24
C GLY A 175 -32.35 -6.53 25.32
N SER A 176 -32.85 -7.77 25.24
CA SER A 176 -32.73 -8.81 24.19
C SER A 176 -31.85 -8.60 22.93
N ASN A 177 -31.32 -9.75 22.47
CA ASN A 177 -30.57 -10.06 21.22
C ASN A 177 -29.03 -10.03 21.35
N ALA A 178 -28.48 -11.13 21.87
CA ALA A 178 -27.06 -11.34 22.18
C ALA A 178 -26.12 -11.57 20.98
N SER A 179 -26.62 -11.71 19.74
CA SER A 179 -25.76 -12.07 18.59
C SER A 179 -25.26 -10.90 17.74
N ASN A 180 -25.98 -9.76 17.69
CA ASN A 180 -25.67 -8.66 16.75
C ASN A 180 -25.09 -7.40 17.43
N LYS A 181 -24.93 -7.42 18.76
CA LYS A 181 -24.52 -6.25 19.58
C LYS A 181 -23.11 -6.36 20.17
N THR A 182 -22.41 -7.48 19.92
CA THR A 182 -21.07 -7.79 20.47
C THR A 182 -19.92 -7.06 19.77
N THR A 183 -20.14 -6.48 18.59
CA THR A 183 -19.09 -5.85 17.78
C THR A 183 -18.90 -4.35 18.03
N LYS A 184 -19.75 -3.70 18.83
CA LYS A 184 -19.69 -2.26 19.12
C LYS A 184 -19.52 -1.96 20.60
N ILE A 185 -18.63 -2.69 21.28
CA ILE A 185 -18.27 -2.37 22.66
C ILE A 185 -17.32 -1.17 22.62
N PRO A 186 -17.64 -0.03 23.26
CA PRO A 186 -16.73 1.11 23.29
C PRO A 186 -15.45 0.73 24.04
N LEU A 187 -14.32 0.76 23.36
CA LEU A 187 -13.01 0.41 23.91
C LEU A 187 -12.41 1.52 24.77
N SER A 188 -13.07 2.68 24.92
CA SER A 188 -12.64 3.80 25.78
C SER A 188 -11.13 4.11 25.72
N LEU A 189 -10.55 4.17 24.50
CA LEU A 189 -9.12 4.49 24.32
C LEU A 189 -8.77 5.88 24.87
N PRO A 190 -7.49 6.20 25.16
CA PRO A 190 -7.08 7.49 25.75
C PRO A 190 -7.71 8.72 25.12
N THR A 191 -7.85 8.76 23.79
CA THR A 191 -8.61 9.81 23.10
C THR A 191 -10.09 9.81 23.49
N ALA A 192 -10.78 8.68 23.43
CA ALA A 192 -12.21 8.61 23.76
C ALA A 192 -12.52 9.00 25.22
N VAL A 193 -11.60 8.74 26.16
CA VAL A 193 -11.77 9.14 27.58
C VAL A 193 -11.55 10.64 27.77
N TRP A 194 -10.58 11.21 27.07
CA TRP A 194 -10.38 12.67 27.08
C TRP A 194 -11.57 13.40 26.45
N GLU A 195 -12.22 12.81 25.44
CA GLU A 195 -13.43 13.34 24.79
C GLU A 195 -14.61 13.42 25.77
N ALA A 196 -14.66 12.51 26.75
CA ALA A 196 -15.64 12.51 27.82
C ALA A 196 -15.40 13.60 28.89
N GLY A 197 -14.32 14.40 28.76
CA GLY A 197 -13.99 15.50 29.68
C GLY A 197 -13.20 15.07 30.92
N GLU A 198 -12.68 13.85 30.93
CA GLU A 198 -12.02 13.25 32.08
C GLU A 198 -10.48 13.35 31.99
N GLU A 199 -9.81 13.45 33.14
CA GLU A 199 -8.34 13.59 33.20
C GLU A 199 -7.63 12.31 32.76
N CYS A 200 -7.01 12.34 31.58
CA CYS A 200 -6.10 11.28 31.11
C CYS A 200 -4.67 11.78 31.07
N ASP A 201 -3.70 10.87 31.29
CA ASP A 201 -2.28 11.22 31.15
C ASP A 201 -1.97 11.64 29.70
N ALA A 202 -1.45 12.85 29.53
CA ALA A 202 -1.07 13.41 28.23
C ALA A 202 -0.07 12.52 27.46
N ARG A 203 0.75 11.74 28.17
CA ARG A 203 1.67 10.77 27.55
C ARG A 203 0.93 9.67 26.80
N LEU A 204 -0.14 9.10 27.38
CA LEU A 204 -0.92 8.04 26.75
C LEU A 204 -1.60 8.53 25.48
N VAL A 205 -2.07 9.77 25.50
CA VAL A 205 -2.67 10.43 24.33
C VAL A 205 -1.64 10.66 23.22
N ASP A 206 -0.40 11.08 23.54
CA ASP A 206 0.66 11.23 22.52
C ASP A 206 1.07 9.88 21.91
N ILE A 207 1.17 8.82 22.73
CA ILE A 207 1.43 7.45 22.26
C ILE A 207 0.33 6.99 21.29
N GLU A 208 -0.93 7.16 21.66
CA GLU A 208 -2.06 6.80 20.80
C GLU A 208 -2.03 7.60 19.50
N TRP A 209 -1.78 8.90 19.56
CA TRP A 209 -1.72 9.76 18.38
C TRP A 209 -0.64 9.28 17.40
N ARG A 210 0.57 8.98 17.89
CA ARG A 210 1.68 8.48 17.05
C ARG A 210 1.35 7.13 16.42
N LEU A 211 0.76 6.21 17.19
CA LEU A 211 0.35 4.90 16.68
C LEU A 211 -0.74 5.03 15.59
N ARG A 212 -1.75 5.89 15.80
CA ARG A 212 -2.80 6.14 14.80
C ARG A 212 -2.27 6.83 13.55
N HIS A 213 -1.31 7.74 13.68
CA HIS A 213 -0.66 8.38 12.54
C HIS A 213 0.05 7.37 11.64
N ALA A 214 0.83 6.45 12.22
CA ALA A 214 1.45 5.37 11.44
C ALA A 214 0.44 4.32 10.93
N ALA A 215 -0.61 4.02 11.69
CA ALA A 215 -1.68 3.14 11.22
C ALA A 215 -2.33 3.70 9.94
N CYS A 216 -2.58 5.02 9.88
CA CYS A 216 -3.07 5.67 8.66
C CYS A 216 -2.16 5.46 7.45
N SER A 217 -0.85 5.64 7.60
CA SER A 217 0.09 5.43 6.48
C SER A 217 0.16 3.97 6.05
N ASP A 218 0.13 3.04 7.00
CA ASP A 218 0.16 1.60 6.72
C ASP A 218 -1.12 1.12 6.04
N GLU A 219 -2.30 1.61 6.47
CA GLU A 219 -3.58 1.30 5.82
C GLU A 219 -3.65 1.85 4.39
N LEU A 220 -3.10 3.04 4.13
CA LEU A 220 -2.96 3.54 2.75
C LEU A 220 -2.04 2.65 1.91
N GLU A 221 -0.93 2.15 2.47
CA GLU A 221 -0.03 1.24 1.75
C GLU A 221 -0.69 -0.12 1.46
N LYS A 222 -1.41 -0.69 2.44
CA LYS A 222 -2.21 -1.92 2.26
C LYS A 222 -3.26 -1.72 1.17
N MET A 223 -3.99 -0.60 1.20
CA MET A 223 -4.99 -0.25 0.19
C MET A 223 -4.36 -0.16 -1.21
N ARG A 224 -3.22 0.53 -1.36
CA ARG A 224 -2.48 0.59 -2.64
C ARG A 224 -2.12 -0.82 -3.14
N LYS A 225 -1.60 -1.69 -2.27
CA LYS A 225 -1.26 -3.08 -2.63
C LYS A 225 -2.49 -3.84 -3.11
N HIS A 226 -3.62 -3.75 -2.41
CA HIS A 226 -4.87 -4.40 -2.82
C HIS A 226 -5.40 -3.87 -4.15
N LEU A 227 -5.32 -2.56 -4.39
CA LEU A 227 -5.71 -1.95 -5.66
C LEU A 227 -4.82 -2.42 -6.83
N LEU A 228 -3.50 -2.55 -6.62
CA LEU A 228 -2.58 -3.11 -7.62
C LEU A 228 -2.91 -4.57 -7.93
N SER A 229 -3.12 -5.39 -6.89
CA SER A 229 -3.52 -6.79 -7.08
C SER A 229 -4.87 -6.90 -7.81
N ARG A 230 -5.83 -6.04 -7.49
CA ARG A 230 -7.15 -6.01 -8.15
C ARG A 230 -7.02 -5.63 -9.63
N ASN A 231 -6.19 -4.64 -9.95
CA ASN A 231 -5.88 -4.26 -11.33
C ASN A 231 -5.24 -5.44 -12.10
N TRP A 232 -4.24 -6.08 -11.51
CA TRP A 232 -3.57 -7.22 -12.11
C TRP A 232 -4.53 -8.39 -12.38
N VAL A 233 -5.37 -8.77 -11.42
CA VAL A 233 -6.38 -9.83 -11.59
C VAL A 233 -7.37 -9.46 -12.69
N ARG A 234 -7.77 -8.17 -12.80
CA ARG A 234 -8.64 -7.72 -13.88
C ARG A 234 -7.98 -7.83 -15.24
N ASN A 235 -6.75 -7.37 -15.39
CA ASN A 235 -6.01 -7.46 -16.66
C ASN A 235 -5.78 -8.91 -17.05
N PHE A 236 -5.41 -9.77 -16.09
CA PHE A 236 -5.30 -11.21 -16.30
C PHE A 236 -6.61 -11.83 -16.77
N LYS A 237 -7.74 -11.46 -16.16
CA LYS A 237 -9.07 -11.91 -16.61
C LYS A 237 -9.38 -11.46 -18.03
N THR A 238 -9.05 -10.21 -18.40
CA THR A 238 -9.26 -9.70 -19.76
C THR A 238 -8.39 -10.40 -20.78
N SER A 239 -7.12 -10.69 -20.46
CA SER A 239 -6.16 -11.28 -21.39
C SER A 239 -6.24 -12.81 -21.50
N TYR A 240 -6.60 -13.52 -20.42
CA TYR A 240 -6.47 -14.97 -20.33
C TYR A 240 -7.74 -15.69 -19.82
N GLY A 241 -8.78 -14.95 -19.44
CA GLY A 241 -10.00 -15.50 -18.86
C GLY A 241 -10.90 -16.16 -19.90
N HIS A 242 -10.53 -17.34 -20.40
CA HIS A 242 -11.40 -18.16 -21.23
C HIS A 242 -12.07 -19.26 -20.39
N GLY A 243 -13.41 -19.22 -20.28
CA GLY A 243 -14.24 -20.26 -19.66
C GLY A 243 -14.83 -19.94 -18.26
N GLN A 244 -15.96 -20.58 -17.96
CA GLN A 244 -16.82 -20.27 -16.81
C GLN A 244 -16.16 -20.53 -15.44
N ARG A 245 -15.34 -21.59 -15.31
CA ARG A 245 -14.65 -21.95 -14.06
C ARG A 245 -13.52 -20.97 -13.68
N GLN A 246 -12.73 -20.53 -14.67
CA GLN A 246 -11.67 -19.53 -14.44
C GLN A 246 -12.26 -18.14 -14.18
N GLY A 247 -13.37 -17.81 -14.86
CA GLY A 247 -14.15 -16.60 -14.59
C GLY A 247 -14.69 -16.55 -13.15
N GLY A 248 -15.24 -17.66 -12.65
CA GLY A 248 -15.78 -17.75 -11.28
C GLY A 248 -14.72 -17.56 -10.18
N ARG A 249 -13.55 -18.21 -10.30
CA ARG A 249 -12.43 -18.03 -9.35
C ARG A 249 -11.86 -16.61 -9.38
N SER A 250 -11.78 -16.00 -10.55
CA SER A 250 -11.32 -14.62 -10.68
C SER A 250 -12.33 -13.62 -10.11
N ALA A 251 -13.63 -13.93 -10.16
CA ALA A 251 -14.66 -13.11 -9.55
C ALA A 251 -14.60 -13.15 -8.02
N THR A 252 -14.43 -14.33 -7.41
CA THR A 252 -14.31 -14.45 -5.94
C THR A 252 -13.04 -13.80 -5.41
N THR A 253 -11.92 -13.87 -6.13
CA THR A 253 -10.70 -13.14 -5.75
C THR A 253 -10.87 -11.63 -5.86
N LEU A 254 -11.56 -11.14 -6.89
CA LEU A 254 -11.89 -9.71 -7.01
C LEU A 254 -12.81 -9.23 -5.89
N GLU A 255 -13.82 -10.02 -5.51
CA GLU A 255 -14.72 -9.72 -4.40
C GLU A 255 -13.95 -9.67 -3.06
N SER A 256 -13.09 -10.66 -2.80
CA SER A 256 -12.21 -10.64 -1.62
C SER A 256 -11.28 -9.41 -1.60
N LEU A 257 -10.76 -9.00 -2.76
CA LEU A 257 -9.93 -7.80 -2.86
C LEU A 257 -10.73 -6.51 -2.66
N ASN A 258 -11.98 -6.44 -3.14
CA ASN A 258 -12.88 -5.31 -2.86
C ASN A 258 -13.15 -5.20 -1.36
N ASN A 259 -13.54 -6.31 -0.71
CA ASN A 259 -13.80 -6.31 0.73
C ASN A 259 -12.57 -5.86 1.54
N LYS A 260 -11.36 -6.22 1.10
CA LYS A 260 -10.10 -5.76 1.72
C LYS A 260 -9.85 -4.26 1.49
N VAL A 261 -10.12 -3.74 0.28
CA VAL A 261 -10.05 -2.31 0.01
C VAL A 261 -11.04 -1.56 0.90
N ASP A 262 -12.29 -2.01 0.97
CA ASP A 262 -13.33 -1.40 1.78
C ASP A 262 -12.95 -1.41 3.27
N ALA A 263 -12.42 -2.52 3.77
CA ALA A 263 -11.91 -2.62 5.14
C ALA A 263 -10.77 -1.62 5.41
N CYS A 264 -9.78 -1.52 4.52
CA CYS A 264 -8.70 -0.53 4.65
C CYS A 264 -9.23 0.92 4.61
N THR A 265 -10.23 1.19 3.76
CA THR A 265 -10.82 2.54 3.65
C THR A 265 -11.56 2.94 4.92
N ALA A 266 -12.31 2.00 5.53
CA ALA A 266 -13.02 2.22 6.78
C ALA A 266 -12.05 2.49 7.94
N ARG A 267 -10.96 1.71 8.04
CA ARG A 267 -9.90 1.90 9.03
C ARG A 267 -9.20 3.25 8.88
N TYR A 268 -8.81 3.59 7.65
CA TYR A 268 -8.17 4.87 7.36
C TYR A 268 -9.06 6.06 7.74
N ARG A 269 -10.35 6.03 7.35
CA ARG A 269 -11.31 7.09 7.70
C ARG A 269 -11.44 7.22 9.21
N LYS A 270 -11.62 6.11 9.93
CA LYS A 270 -11.74 6.12 11.39
C LYS A 270 -10.52 6.72 12.08
N HIS A 271 -9.32 6.26 11.74
CA HIS A 271 -8.09 6.80 12.33
C HIS A 271 -7.91 8.28 12.02
N ARG A 272 -8.25 8.71 10.80
CA ARG A 272 -8.14 10.10 10.39
C ARG A 272 -9.17 11.02 11.02
N ASP A 273 -10.40 10.57 11.20
CA ASP A 273 -11.46 11.33 11.87
C ASP A 273 -11.06 11.61 13.32
N ILE A 274 -10.51 10.59 13.99
CA ILE A 274 -9.87 10.73 15.31
C ILE A 274 -8.72 11.75 15.19
N LEU A 275 -7.68 11.51 14.39
CA LEU A 275 -6.54 12.44 14.28
C LEU A 275 -6.96 13.90 14.02
N LYS A 276 -8.02 14.14 13.25
CA LYS A 276 -8.56 15.47 12.98
C LYS A 276 -9.20 16.12 14.21
N ALA A 277 -9.98 15.37 14.99
CA ALA A 277 -10.54 15.86 16.25
C ALA A 277 -9.43 16.22 17.25
N TRP A 278 -8.33 15.46 17.26
CA TRP A 278 -7.27 15.56 18.26
C TRP A 278 -6.09 16.46 17.86
N GLY A 279 -5.91 16.74 16.58
CA GLY A 279 -4.79 17.54 16.06
C GLY A 279 -4.71 18.93 16.68
N SER A 280 -5.86 19.60 16.86
CA SER A 280 -5.93 20.94 17.47
C SER A 280 -5.65 20.92 18.97
N ALA A 281 -6.07 19.87 19.69
CA ALA A 281 -5.91 19.74 21.14
C ALA A 281 -4.44 19.48 21.53
N LEU A 282 -3.72 18.68 20.74
CA LEU A 282 -2.32 18.29 20.99
C LEU A 282 -1.29 19.31 20.48
N LYS A 283 -1.73 20.46 19.92
CA LYS A 283 -0.86 21.49 19.30
C LYS A 283 0.15 20.90 18.29
N LYS A 284 -0.22 19.83 17.59
CA LYS A 284 0.62 19.24 16.53
C LYS A 284 0.42 20.06 15.27
N ASN A 285 1.51 20.45 14.61
CA ASN A 285 1.45 21.25 13.38
C ASN A 285 0.53 20.59 12.34
N ASP A 286 -0.29 21.38 11.65
CA ASP A 286 -1.22 20.90 10.59
C ASP A 286 -0.51 20.29 9.35
N ALA A 287 0.82 20.13 9.39
CA ALA A 287 1.62 19.50 8.34
C ALA A 287 1.12 18.08 8.01
N TRP A 288 0.71 17.30 9.02
CA TRP A 288 0.21 15.94 8.84
C TRP A 288 -1.10 15.88 8.02
N MET A 289 -1.90 16.95 7.99
CA MET A 289 -3.12 17.00 7.17
C MET A 289 -2.81 17.09 5.66
N LYS A 290 -1.61 17.57 5.30
CA LYS A 290 -1.14 17.56 3.91
C LYS A 290 -0.80 16.14 3.48
N ASP A 291 -0.17 15.36 4.36
CA ASP A 291 0.28 13.99 4.09
C ASP A 291 -0.86 12.97 4.14
N LEU A 292 -1.82 13.16 5.04
CA LEU A 292 -3.00 12.31 5.20
C LEU A 292 -4.26 13.11 4.79
N ARG A 293 -4.75 12.91 3.56
CA ARG A 293 -5.90 13.65 2.97
C ARG A 293 -7.25 12.94 3.14
N SER A 294 -8.34 13.65 2.84
CA SER A 294 -9.70 13.09 2.83
C SER A 294 -9.83 12.08 1.73
N LEU A 295 -10.10 10.84 2.16
CA LEU A 295 -10.30 9.72 1.26
C LEU A 295 -11.75 9.71 0.80
N LYS A 296 -12.01 10.40 -0.31
CA LYS A 296 -13.28 10.31 -1.02
C LYS A 296 -13.35 9.00 -1.79
N GLU A 297 -14.56 8.52 -2.09
CA GLU A 297 -14.73 7.31 -2.90
C GLU A 297 -14.12 7.47 -4.29
N GLU A 298 -14.18 8.68 -4.84
CA GLU A 298 -13.55 9.04 -6.11
C GLU A 298 -12.02 8.88 -6.10
N ASP A 299 -11.38 8.93 -4.93
CA ASP A 299 -9.93 8.79 -4.82
C ASP A 299 -9.51 7.32 -4.86
N ILE A 300 -10.40 6.36 -4.55
CA ILE A 300 -10.13 4.92 -4.49
C ILE A 300 -10.11 4.33 -5.92
N ARG A 301 -9.17 4.83 -6.73
CA ARG A 301 -8.95 4.38 -8.10
C ARG A 301 -7.69 3.56 -8.17
N GLU A 302 -7.67 2.60 -9.08
CA GLU A 302 -6.47 1.80 -9.33
C GLU A 302 -5.46 2.55 -10.17
N LEU A 303 -4.18 2.20 -9.97
CA LEU A 303 -3.14 2.55 -10.91
C LEU A 303 -3.40 1.79 -12.22
N HIS A 304 -3.87 2.51 -13.25
CA HIS A 304 -4.08 1.91 -14.56
C HIS A 304 -2.71 1.66 -15.20
N THR A 305 -2.23 0.42 -15.14
CA THR A 305 -1.13 -0.03 -15.99
C THR A 305 -1.69 -0.20 -17.40
N ALA A 306 -1.20 0.62 -18.33
CA ALA A 306 -1.58 0.62 -19.75
C ALA A 306 -1.76 -0.81 -20.28
N GLY A 307 -3.01 -1.15 -20.59
CA GLY A 307 -3.40 -2.48 -21.00
C GLY A 307 -4.88 -2.49 -21.36
N LEU A 308 -5.13 -2.32 -22.66
CA LEU A 308 -6.41 -2.45 -23.37
C LEU A 308 -7.32 -1.20 -23.34
N GLU A 309 -7.29 -0.52 -24.49
CA GLU A 309 -8.42 0.20 -25.11
C GLU A 309 -9.20 1.17 -24.22
N ALA A 310 -8.65 2.37 -24.05
CA ALA A 310 -9.49 3.54 -23.86
C ALA A 310 -8.79 4.78 -24.45
N LEU A 311 -9.42 5.39 -25.45
CA LEU A 311 -9.04 6.66 -26.06
C LEU A 311 -8.67 7.71 -24.98
N GLY A 312 -7.58 8.43 -25.21
CA GLY A 312 -7.12 9.59 -24.43
C GLY A 312 -6.38 9.27 -23.13
N GLU A 313 -5.06 9.01 -23.22
CA GLU A 313 -4.14 9.02 -22.06
C GLU A 313 -3.84 10.46 -21.57
N GLY A 314 -4.12 11.49 -22.38
CA GLY A 314 -3.68 12.87 -22.16
C GLY A 314 -4.38 13.66 -21.04
N GLU A 315 -5.56 13.24 -20.56
CA GLU A 315 -6.34 14.00 -19.55
C GLU A 315 -6.47 13.30 -18.18
N ARG A 316 -5.86 12.13 -17.99
CA ARG A 316 -6.12 11.31 -16.78
C ARG A 316 -5.21 11.71 -15.62
N GLN A 317 -5.81 12.31 -14.59
CA GLN A 317 -5.14 12.62 -13.32
C GLN A 317 -5.08 11.38 -12.42
N LEU A 318 -3.89 11.04 -11.93
CA LEU A 318 -3.69 10.01 -10.90
C LEU A 318 -4.33 10.47 -9.58
N SER A 319 -4.99 9.56 -8.86
CA SER A 319 -5.50 9.87 -7.52
C SER A 319 -4.35 10.20 -6.58
N TRP A 320 -4.56 11.16 -5.65
CA TRP A 320 -3.60 11.57 -4.62
C TRP A 320 -3.04 10.39 -3.81
N ILE A 321 -3.81 9.30 -3.70
CA ILE A 321 -3.36 8.07 -3.06
C ILE A 321 -2.12 7.51 -3.77
N TRP A 322 -1.97 7.66 -5.08
CA TRP A 322 -0.78 7.19 -5.84
C TRP A 322 0.34 8.22 -5.93
N HIS A 323 0.05 9.47 -5.61
CA HIS A 323 1.10 10.43 -5.38
C HIS A 323 1.81 9.95 -4.12
N VAL A 324 3.03 9.42 -4.29
CA VAL A 324 3.94 9.19 -3.19
C VAL A 324 4.19 10.57 -2.58
N GLN A 325 3.37 10.96 -1.61
CA GLN A 325 3.57 12.21 -0.90
C GLN A 325 4.84 12.02 -0.09
N ARG A 326 5.85 12.74 -0.56
CA ARG A 326 7.03 13.16 0.19
C ARG A 326 6.54 13.65 1.56
N ALA A 327 6.79 12.86 2.58
CA ALA A 327 6.86 13.39 3.95
C ALA A 327 7.81 14.59 3.91
N ASP A 328 7.44 15.64 4.64
CA ASP A 328 8.04 16.98 4.68
C ASP A 328 9.43 17.14 4.05
N ILE A 329 9.55 18.19 3.25
CA ILE A 329 10.79 18.78 2.70
C ILE A 329 11.60 19.41 3.85
N SER A 330 11.84 18.65 4.92
CA SER A 330 12.80 18.98 5.96
C SER A 330 14.05 18.10 5.83
N ASP A 331 13.96 16.95 5.15
CA ASP A 331 15.12 16.13 4.82
C ASP A 331 15.18 15.85 3.31
N ASN A 332 16.20 16.42 2.66
CA ASN A 332 16.49 16.30 1.22
C ASN A 332 16.53 14.84 0.69
N LYS A 333 16.56 13.82 1.56
CA LYS A 333 16.70 12.40 1.21
C LYS A 333 15.48 11.82 0.46
N HIS A 334 14.25 12.12 0.88
CA HIS A 334 13.04 11.60 0.20
C HIS A 334 12.87 12.18 -1.21
N LEU A 335 13.14 13.47 -1.36
CA LEU A 335 13.13 14.16 -2.65
C LEU A 335 14.18 13.55 -3.59
N VAL A 336 15.42 13.42 -3.12
CA VAL A 336 16.53 12.84 -3.86
C VAL A 336 16.24 11.39 -4.25
N ASP A 337 15.68 10.57 -3.36
CA ASP A 337 15.27 9.19 -3.67
C ASP A 337 14.17 9.15 -4.74
N SER A 338 13.16 10.01 -4.66
CA SER A 338 12.09 10.06 -5.67
C SER A 338 12.63 10.43 -7.05
N LEU A 339 13.57 11.38 -7.12
CA LEU A 339 14.22 11.80 -8.34
C LEU A 339 15.15 10.71 -8.87
N ARG A 340 15.90 10.02 -8.00
CA ARG A 340 16.72 8.85 -8.38
C ARG A 340 15.87 7.78 -9.07
N ILE A 341 14.76 7.38 -8.46
CA ILE A 341 13.91 6.31 -8.99
C ILE A 341 13.34 6.70 -10.36
N GLN A 342 12.87 7.95 -10.52
CA GLN A 342 12.36 8.44 -11.81
C GLN A 342 13.46 8.51 -12.87
N TRP A 343 14.66 8.94 -12.49
CA TRP A 343 15.82 8.96 -13.36
C TRP A 343 16.21 7.54 -13.80
N CYS A 344 16.31 6.58 -12.87
CA CYS A 344 16.62 5.19 -13.19
C CYS A 344 15.57 4.58 -14.14
N LYS A 345 14.28 4.78 -13.87
CA LYS A 345 13.19 4.26 -14.72
C LYS A 345 13.18 4.90 -16.11
N SER A 346 13.42 6.21 -16.21
CA SER A 346 13.48 6.89 -17.51
C SER A 346 14.69 6.44 -18.32
N ARG A 347 15.86 6.30 -17.69
CA ARG A 347 17.07 5.72 -18.31
C ARG A 347 16.81 4.31 -18.84
N ALA A 348 16.25 3.43 -18.01
CA ALA A 348 15.98 2.04 -18.40
C ALA A 348 15.00 1.94 -19.58
N ARG A 349 13.94 2.77 -19.61
CA ARG A 349 13.01 2.84 -20.75
C ARG A 349 13.70 3.32 -22.01
N ALA A 350 14.53 4.36 -21.92
CA ALA A 350 15.25 4.89 -23.07
C ALA A 350 16.22 3.85 -23.67
N LEU A 351 17.00 3.18 -22.81
CA LEU A 351 17.92 2.12 -23.24
C LEU A 351 17.18 0.93 -23.86
N ARG A 352 16.11 0.45 -23.22
CA ARG A 352 15.33 -0.67 -23.75
C ARG A 352 14.75 -0.40 -25.13
N TRP A 353 14.18 0.79 -25.37
CA TRP A 353 13.66 1.12 -26.70
C TRP A 353 14.76 1.37 -27.73
N GLN A 354 15.95 1.76 -27.29
CA GLN A 354 17.12 1.83 -28.16
C GLN A 354 17.62 0.43 -28.55
N GLU A 355 17.67 -0.51 -27.60
CA GLU A 355 17.96 -1.93 -27.85
C GLU A 355 16.92 -2.54 -28.79
N GLU A 356 15.64 -2.27 -28.59
CA GLU A 356 14.56 -2.76 -29.46
C GLU A 356 14.74 -2.31 -30.92
N CYS A 357 15.17 -1.06 -31.14
CA CYS A 357 15.45 -0.59 -32.50
C CYS A 357 16.61 -1.36 -33.15
N LEU A 358 17.66 -1.69 -32.38
CA LEU A 358 18.80 -2.46 -32.86
C LEU A 358 18.41 -3.91 -33.16
N LEU A 359 17.63 -4.53 -32.27
CA LEU A 359 17.13 -5.89 -32.45
C LEU A 359 16.25 -6.00 -33.69
N ILE A 360 15.30 -5.08 -33.88
CA ILE A 360 14.45 -5.08 -35.08
C ILE A 360 15.28 -4.88 -36.35
N GLN A 361 16.31 -4.03 -36.31
CA GLN A 361 17.21 -3.86 -37.45
C GLN A 361 17.96 -5.16 -37.77
N GLU A 362 18.51 -5.85 -36.77
CA GLU A 362 19.16 -7.14 -36.96
C GLU A 362 18.20 -8.22 -37.48
N GLU A 363 16.96 -8.26 -36.96
CA GLU A 363 15.94 -9.20 -37.40
C GLU A 363 15.54 -8.96 -38.86
N LEU A 364 15.38 -7.69 -39.26
CA LEU A 364 15.12 -7.32 -40.65
C LEU A 364 16.27 -7.79 -41.56
N CYS A 365 17.52 -7.59 -41.15
CA CYS A 365 18.70 -8.05 -41.91
C CYS A 365 18.82 -9.57 -42.00
N ARG A 366 18.29 -10.34 -41.04
CA ARG A 366 18.27 -11.82 -41.10
C ARG A 366 17.12 -12.37 -41.94
N SER A 367 16.07 -11.57 -42.13
CA SER A 367 14.85 -11.97 -42.84
C SER A 367 14.92 -11.77 -44.37
N TYR A 368 15.84 -10.91 -44.83
CA TYR A 368 16.24 -10.73 -46.23
C TYR A 368 17.49 -11.55 -46.52
#